data_AF-A0AAN1C6T6-F1
#
_entry.id   AF-A0AAN1C6T6-F1
#
_cell.length_a   1.000
_cell.length_b   1.000
_cell.length_c   1.000
_cell.angle_alpha   90.00
_cell.angle_beta   90.00
_cell.angle_gamma   90.00
#
_symmetry.space_group_name_H-M   'P 1'
#
loop_
_entity.id
_entity.type
_entity.pdbx_description
1 polymer ?
#
loop_
_entity_poly.entity_id
_entity_poly.type
_entity_poly.pdbx_seq_one_letter_code
_entity_poly.pdbx_strand_id
1 'polypeptide(L)'
;MGIDNNQLVARYFDRKADHADFFKALETYLDDKLGQLYATLETTFADTVVLSVDDAIAQAHQAGATIDDPAAEEIAAANYLFKELASRGLWIQSPDQTEPNTIIAKLNFGNRRTYY
;
A
#
# COMPACT_ATOMS: atom_id res chain seq x y z
N MET A 1 11.00 -3.32 -31.67
CA MET A 1 11.09 -4.11 -30.41
C MET A 1 9.91 -3.71 -29.55
N GLY A 2 9.06 -4.68 -29.17
CA GLY A 2 7.97 -4.42 -28.24
C GLY A 2 8.51 -4.26 -26.82
N ILE A 3 7.89 -3.39 -26.03
CA ILE A 3 8.17 -3.27 -24.60
C ILE A 3 7.71 -4.57 -23.94
N ASP A 4 8.61 -5.27 -23.25
CA ASP A 4 8.29 -6.48 -22.48
C ASP A 4 7.93 -6.12 -21.03
N ASN A 5 6.97 -6.84 -20.46
CA ASN A 5 6.54 -6.67 -19.08
C ASN A 5 7.71 -6.84 -18.09
N ASN A 6 8.65 -7.76 -18.36
CA ASN A 6 9.82 -7.92 -17.49
C ASN A 6 10.68 -6.66 -17.44
N GLN A 7 10.80 -5.92 -18.55
CA GLN A 7 11.54 -4.67 -18.59
C GLN A 7 10.81 -3.55 -17.83
N LEU A 8 9.47 -3.55 -17.85
CA LEU A 8 8.65 -2.62 -17.06
C LEU A 8 8.81 -2.89 -15.56
N VAL A 9 8.77 -4.16 -15.16
CA VAL A 9 8.96 -4.59 -13.77
C VAL A 9 10.36 -4.23 -13.26
N ALA A 10 11.40 -4.52 -14.04
CA ALA A 10 12.78 -4.16 -13.67
C ALA A 10 12.92 -2.64 -13.45
N ARG A 11 12.45 -1.83 -14.40
CA ARG A 11 12.48 -0.35 -14.28
C ARG A 11 11.72 0.15 -13.06
N TYR A 12 10.61 -0.47 -12.70
CA TYR A 12 9.86 -0.12 -11.50
C TYR A 12 10.68 -0.40 -10.23
N PHE A 13 11.34 -1.56 -10.16
CA PHE A 13 12.18 -1.90 -9.00
C PHE A 13 13.43 -1.02 -8.90
N ASP A 14 14.06 -0.67 -10.03
CA ASP A 14 15.18 0.28 -10.03
C ASP A 14 14.74 1.64 -9.46
N ARG A 15 13.61 2.18 -9.93
CA ARG A 15 13.02 3.41 -9.37
C ARG A 15 12.64 3.28 -7.90
N LYS A 16 12.14 2.12 -7.48
CA LYS A 16 11.85 1.85 -6.06
C LYS A 16 13.12 1.91 -5.23
N ALA A 17 14.22 1.35 -5.72
CA ALA A 17 15.50 1.35 -5.04
C ALA A 17 16.09 2.76 -4.91
N ASP A 18 15.95 3.61 -5.93
CA ASP A 18 16.38 5.01 -5.90
C ASP A 18 15.68 5.84 -4.81
N HIS A 19 14.47 5.43 -4.40
CA HIS A 19 13.65 6.07 -3.37
C HIS A 19 13.35 5.14 -2.18
N ALA A 20 14.30 4.27 -1.82
CA ALA A 20 14.09 3.21 -0.84
C ALA A 20 13.52 3.69 0.51
N ASP A 21 14.01 4.83 1.03
CA ASP A 21 13.57 5.37 2.31
C ASP A 21 12.09 5.81 2.28
N PHE A 22 11.61 6.33 1.13
CA PHE A 22 10.21 6.69 0.95
C PHE A 22 9.32 5.45 1.02
N PHE A 23 9.66 4.41 0.26
CA PHE A 23 8.88 3.16 0.27
C PHE A 23 8.93 2.43 1.62
N LYS A 24 10.05 2.52 2.34
CA LYS A 24 10.16 1.98 3.70
C LYS A 24 9.26 2.72 4.69
N ALA A 25 9.13 4.05 4.57
CA ALA A 25 8.21 4.82 5.40
C ALA A 25 6.75 4.46 5.11
N LEU A 26 6.39 4.23 3.84
CA LEU A 26 5.06 3.73 3.46
C LEU A 26 4.79 2.32 4.00
N GLU A 27 5.80 1.44 4.00
CA GLU A 27 5.69 0.10 4.58
C GLU A 27 5.41 0.17 6.08
N THR A 28 6.11 1.07 6.78
CA THR A 28 5.90 1.33 8.21
C THR A 28 4.49 1.83 8.49
N TYR A 29 3.99 2.80 7.71
CA TYR A 29 2.60 3.26 7.81
C TYR A 29 1.59 2.11 7.62
N LEU A 30 1.82 1.26 6.61
CA LEU A 30 0.95 0.12 6.34
C LEU A 30 0.98 -0.91 7.48
N ASP A 31 2.16 -1.22 8.01
CA ASP A 31 2.35 -2.12 9.14
C ASP A 31 1.62 -1.61 10.38
N ASP A 32 1.71 -0.31 10.68
CA ASP A 32 1.00 0.30 11.79
C ASP A 32 -0.52 0.15 11.65
N LYS A 33 -1.06 0.40 10.45
CA LYS A 33 -2.51 0.28 10.18
C LYS A 33 -3.00 -1.16 10.25
N LEU A 34 -2.23 -2.12 9.74
CA LEU A 34 -2.57 -3.54 9.85
C LEU A 34 -2.39 -4.07 11.27
N GLY A 35 -1.40 -3.57 12.01
CA GLY A 35 -1.22 -3.85 13.44
C GLY A 35 -2.42 -3.37 14.27
N GLN A 36 -2.97 -2.19 13.96
CA GLN A 36 -4.20 -1.69 14.58
C GLN A 36 -5.41 -2.60 14.29
N LEU A 37 -5.56 -3.10 13.06
CA LEU A 37 -6.61 -4.06 12.73
C LEU A 37 -6.42 -5.37 13.51
N TYR A 38 -5.19 -5.87 13.59
CA TYR A 38 -4.85 -7.08 14.34
C TYR A 38 -5.17 -6.95 15.84
N ALA A 39 -4.80 -5.82 16.47
CA ALA A 39 -5.14 -5.55 17.86
C ALA A 39 -6.66 -5.39 18.07
N THR A 40 -7.37 -4.79 17.12
CA THR A 40 -8.83 -4.63 17.19
C THR A 40 -9.55 -5.98 17.16
N LEU A 41 -9.04 -6.92 16.35
CA LEU A 41 -9.56 -8.29 16.25
C LEU A 41 -9.52 -9.08 17.56
N GLU A 42 -8.70 -8.68 18.54
CA GLU A 42 -8.65 -9.31 19.86
C GLU A 42 -9.93 -9.06 20.68
N THR A 43 -10.64 -7.96 20.41
CA THR A 43 -11.79 -7.52 21.21
C THR A 43 -13.07 -7.32 20.41
N THR A 44 -12.95 -7.11 19.09
CA THR A 44 -14.07 -6.73 18.22
C THR A 44 -13.98 -7.43 16.87
N PHE A 45 -15.12 -7.80 16.29
CA PHE A 45 -15.18 -8.25 14.90
C PHE A 45 -14.96 -7.05 13.94
N ALA A 46 -13.72 -6.87 13.51
CA ALA A 46 -13.32 -5.92 12.48
C ALA A 46 -12.65 -6.66 11.33
N ASP A 47 -12.95 -6.30 10.09
CA ASP A 47 -12.39 -6.95 8.91
C ASP A 47 -11.83 -5.96 7.88
N THR A 48 -11.88 -4.67 8.18
CA THR A 48 -11.61 -3.59 7.21
C THR A 48 -10.49 -2.70 7.73
N VAL A 49 -9.54 -2.37 6.86
CA VAL A 49 -8.54 -1.33 7.05
C VAL A 49 -8.79 -0.21 6.03
N VAL A 50 -8.73 1.03 6.50
CA VAL A 50 -8.84 2.22 5.65
C VAL A 50 -7.51 2.95 5.71
N LEU A 51 -6.92 3.20 4.55
CA LEU A 51 -5.67 3.92 4.38
C LEU A 51 -5.94 5.23 3.65
N SER A 52 -5.24 6.28 4.07
CA SER A 52 -5.15 7.56 3.37
C SER A 52 -3.77 7.64 2.72
N VAL A 53 -3.73 7.85 1.40
CA VAL A 53 -2.48 8.04 0.66
C VAL A 53 -1.78 9.32 1.14
N ASP A 54 -2.54 10.38 1.40
CA ASP A 54 -2.02 11.65 1.89
C ASP A 54 -1.37 11.50 3.28
N ASP A 55 -2.00 10.73 4.18
CA ASP A 55 -1.43 10.45 5.51
C ASP A 55 -0.13 9.64 5.40
N ALA A 56 -0.08 8.68 4.48
CA ALA A 56 1.10 7.86 4.26
C ALA A 56 2.27 8.71 3.72
N ILE A 57 2.00 9.61 2.78
CA ILE A 57 2.98 10.58 2.25
C ILE A 57 3.42 11.54 3.36
N ALA A 58 2.50 12.08 4.15
CA ALA A 58 2.82 12.96 5.27
C ALA A 58 3.72 12.27 6.30
N GLN A 59 3.50 10.97 6.59
CA GLN A 59 4.38 10.18 7.46
C GLN A 59 5.77 9.96 6.83
N ALA A 60 5.85 9.73 5.52
CA ALA A 60 7.13 9.65 4.82
C ALA A 60 7.90 10.99 4.88
N HIS A 61 7.22 12.11 4.68
CA HIS A 61 7.79 13.45 4.78
C HIS A 61 8.30 13.75 6.19
N GLN A 62 7.57 13.34 7.23
CA GLN A 62 8.01 13.44 8.63
C GLN A 62 9.29 12.63 8.90
N ALA A 63 9.49 11.52 8.19
CA ALA A 63 10.71 10.73 8.24
C ALA A 63 11.85 11.30 7.35
N GLY A 64 11.62 12.44 6.67
CA GLY A 64 12.58 13.08 5.76
C GLY A 64 12.69 12.42 4.39
N ALA A 65 11.77 11.52 4.04
CA ALA A 65 11.76 10.82 2.75
C ALA A 65 10.71 11.43 1.82
N THR A 66 11.13 11.88 0.64
CA THR A 66 10.26 12.60 -0.32
C THR A 66 10.59 12.19 -1.76
N ILE A 67 9.62 12.36 -2.66
CA ILE A 67 9.84 12.33 -4.11
C ILE A 67 9.56 13.73 -4.66
N ASP A 68 10.51 14.30 -5.41
CA ASP A 68 10.47 15.70 -5.84
C ASP A 68 9.25 16.10 -6.68
N ASP A 69 8.69 15.17 -7.45
CA ASP A 69 7.50 15.37 -8.26
C ASP A 69 6.25 14.91 -7.47
N PRO A 70 5.36 15.83 -7.04
CA PRO A 70 4.20 15.50 -6.24
C PRO A 70 3.25 14.52 -6.93
N ALA A 71 3.08 14.62 -8.25
CA ALA A 71 2.20 13.72 -8.99
C ALA A 71 2.80 12.30 -9.06
N ALA A 72 4.12 12.21 -9.25
CA ALA A 72 4.82 10.94 -9.20
C ALA A 72 4.82 10.33 -7.79
N GLU A 73 4.92 11.15 -6.76
CA GLU A 73 4.88 10.75 -5.35
C GLU A 73 3.55 10.09 -5.00
N GLU A 74 2.44 10.75 -5.33
CA GLU A 74 1.08 10.26 -5.10
C GLU A 74 0.82 8.92 -5.82
N ILE A 75 1.21 8.85 -7.10
CA ILE A 75 1.09 7.62 -7.90
C ILE A 75 1.98 6.50 -7.33
N ALA A 76 3.20 6.82 -6.89
CA ALA A 76 4.11 5.85 -6.31
C ALA A 76 3.57 5.30 -4.99
N ALA A 77 3.08 6.17 -4.11
CA ALA A 77 2.50 5.80 -2.83
C ALA A 77 1.27 4.91 -3.00
N ALA A 78 0.31 5.35 -3.83
CA ALA A 78 -0.91 4.58 -4.10
C ALA A 78 -0.57 3.19 -4.68
N ASN A 79 0.27 3.12 -5.72
CA ASN A 79 0.65 1.86 -6.35
C ASN A 79 1.36 0.91 -5.37
N TYR A 80 2.23 1.45 -4.52
CA TYR A 80 2.93 0.64 -3.53
C TYR A 80 1.97 0.06 -2.50
N LEU A 81 1.10 0.89 -1.91
CA LEU A 81 0.10 0.45 -0.93
C LEU A 81 -0.86 -0.59 -1.52
N PHE A 82 -1.35 -0.40 -2.75
CA PHE A 82 -2.17 -1.40 -3.43
C PHE A 82 -1.45 -2.74 -3.61
N LYS A 83 -0.19 -2.71 -4.07
CA LYS A 83 0.62 -3.93 -4.27
C LYS A 83 0.88 -4.67 -2.97
N GLU A 84 1.22 -3.95 -1.90
CA GLU A 84 1.51 -4.56 -0.60
C GLU A 84 0.26 -5.09 0.12
N LEU A 85 -0.88 -4.41 0.02
CA LEU A 85 -2.15 -4.95 0.53
C LEU A 85 -2.52 -6.25 -0.18
N ALA A 86 -2.38 -6.29 -1.52
CA ALA A 86 -2.66 -7.47 -2.31
C ALA A 86 -1.67 -8.61 -2.02
N SER A 87 -0.38 -8.31 -1.85
CA SER A 87 0.67 -9.30 -1.50
C SER A 87 0.41 -9.95 -0.15
N ARG A 88 -0.12 -9.17 0.81
CA ARG A 88 -0.55 -9.62 2.14
C ARG A 88 -1.90 -10.35 2.13
N GLY A 89 -2.50 -10.54 0.96
CA GLY A 89 -3.70 -11.35 0.77
C GLY A 89 -5.01 -10.65 1.13
N LEU A 90 -5.00 -9.33 1.34
CA LEU A 90 -6.22 -8.56 1.56
C LEU A 90 -7.00 -8.36 0.26
N TRP A 91 -8.33 -8.32 0.37
CA TRP A 91 -9.20 -7.92 -0.73
C TRP A 91 -9.31 -6.41 -0.76
N ILE A 92 -9.07 -5.79 -1.90
CA ILE A 92 -9.07 -4.33 -2.04
C ILE A 92 -10.38 -3.92 -2.70
N GLN A 93 -11.11 -2.99 -2.07
CA GLN A 93 -12.31 -2.40 -2.64
C GLN A 93 -11.96 -1.57 -3.87
N SER A 94 -12.84 -1.58 -4.86
CA SER A 94 -12.57 -0.91 -6.13
C SER A 94 -12.47 0.62 -5.93
N PRO A 95 -11.47 1.30 -6.54
CA PRO A 95 -11.25 2.74 -6.33
C PRO A 95 -12.40 3.65 -6.77
N ASP A 96 -13.28 3.19 -7.68
CA ASP A 96 -14.50 3.91 -8.08
C ASP A 96 -15.57 3.95 -6.98
N GLN A 97 -15.40 3.15 -5.92
CA GLN A 97 -16.29 3.06 -4.77
C GLN A 97 -15.68 3.68 -3.50
N THR A 98 -14.58 4.41 -3.62
CA THR A 98 -13.87 5.04 -2.49
C THR A 98 -13.67 6.52 -2.77
N GLU A 99 -13.49 7.31 -1.71
CA GLU A 99 -13.06 8.69 -1.85
C GLU A 99 -11.68 8.75 -2.54
N PRO A 100 -11.36 9.84 -3.26
CA PRO A 100 -10.01 10.05 -3.79
C PRO A 100 -8.96 9.86 -2.69
N ASN A 101 -7.83 9.25 -3.05
CA ASN A 101 -6.70 9.00 -2.14
C ASN A 101 -7.02 8.15 -0.91
N THR A 102 -8.16 7.47 -0.91
CA THR A 102 -8.55 6.52 0.12
C THR A 102 -8.51 5.10 -0.43
N ILE A 103 -7.80 4.21 0.27
CA ILE A 103 -7.76 2.78 -0.05
C ILE A 103 -8.50 2.03 1.05
N ILE A 104 -9.54 1.30 0.68
CA ILE A 104 -10.26 0.40 1.60
C ILE A 104 -9.85 -1.04 1.25
N ALA A 105 -9.29 -1.75 2.22
CA ALA A 105 -8.98 -3.17 2.10
C ALA A 105 -9.64 -3.98 3.21
N LYS A 106 -10.02 -5.22 2.90
CA LYS A 106 -10.73 -6.13 3.79
C LYS A 106 -10.04 -7.47 3.88
N LEU A 107 -10.23 -8.17 5.00
CA LEU A 107 -9.78 -9.54 5.16
C LEU A 107 -10.41 -10.42 4.09
N ASN A 108 -9.58 -11.14 3.34
CA ASN A 108 -10.06 -12.07 2.33
C ASN A 108 -10.35 -13.44 2.95
N PHE A 109 -11.55 -13.61 3.49
CA PHE A 109 -11.98 -14.89 4.08
C PHE A 109 -12.02 -16.05 3.07
N GLY A 110 -12.15 -15.76 1.77
CA GLY A 110 -12.06 -16.76 0.69
C GLY A 110 -10.66 -17.30 0.47
N ASN A 111 -9.63 -16.56 0.90
CA ASN A 111 -8.23 -16.98 0.83
C ASN A 111 -7.84 -17.93 1.98
N ARG A 112 -8.74 -18.23 2.93
CA ARG A 112 -8.50 -19.21 4.01
C ARG A 112 -8.05 -20.58 3.49
N ARG A 113 -8.43 -20.98 2.28
CA ARG A 113 -8.00 -22.25 1.68
C ARG A 113 -6.50 -22.29 1.31
N THR A 114 -5.83 -21.14 1.33
CA THR A 114 -4.39 -20.99 1.04
C THR A 114 -3.55 -21.00 2.33
N TYR A 115 -4.17 -20.79 3.51
CA TYR A 115 -3.48 -20.62 4.79
C TYR A 115 -3.79 -21.74 5.82
N TYR A 116 -4.48 -22.81 5.40
CA TYR A 116 -4.69 -24.04 6.18
C TYR A 116 -4.16 -25.26 5.43
#